data_AF-A0A1I1LDF8-F1
#
_entry.id   AF-A0A1I1LDF8-F1
#
_cell.length_a   1.000
_cell.length_b   1.000
_cell.length_c   1.000
_cell.angle_alpha   90.00
_cell.angle_beta   90.00
_cell.angle_gamma   90.00
#
_symmetry.space_group_name_H-M   'P 1'
#
loop_
_entity.id
_entity.type
_entity.pdbx_description
1 polymer ?
#
loop_
_entity_poly.entity_id
_entity_poly.type
_entity_poly.pdbx_seq_one_letter_code
_entity_poly.pdbx_strand_id
1 'polypeptide(L)'
;MILPTTQILRQMADNADEKYNFYFQKTLKARKPENREIYREKYQKERIKHNRLCDLIMKVSLSIYGKKFSKLSDIQKQKIAKSYELSLERKVQRKHLFETTIRVSLFFFQSSLTADYGQFQCEKCSSIFYHSPARIMQGKELLYECVCGYCANNISGEYIYN
;
A
#
# COMPACT_ATOMS: atom_id res chain seq x y z
N MET A 1 -16.53 -10.13 -38.79
CA MET A 1 -16.37 -9.33 -37.55
C MET A 1 -14.88 -8.96 -37.45
N ILE A 2 -14.52 -7.70 -37.70
CA ILE A 2 -13.12 -7.25 -37.68
C ILE A 2 -12.75 -7.01 -36.21
N LEU A 3 -11.84 -7.81 -35.66
CA LEU A 3 -11.34 -7.56 -34.31
C LEU A 3 -10.56 -6.23 -34.30
N PRO A 4 -10.79 -5.32 -33.34
CA PRO A 4 -10.02 -4.09 -33.22
C PRO A 4 -8.52 -4.43 -33.10
N THR A 5 -7.68 -3.66 -33.79
CA THR A 5 -6.24 -3.86 -33.76
C THR A 5 -5.71 -3.69 -32.34
N THR A 6 -4.62 -4.39 -32.01
CA THR A 6 -3.98 -4.30 -30.68
C THR A 6 -3.55 -2.85 -30.34
N GLN A 7 -3.29 -2.02 -31.35
CA GLN A 7 -2.97 -0.60 -31.20
C GLN A 7 -4.16 0.21 -30.69
N ILE A 8 -5.36 0.03 -31.26
CA ILE A 8 -6.59 0.70 -30.80
C ILE A 8 -6.88 0.29 -29.35
N LEU A 9 -6.76 -1.00 -29.05
CA LEU A 9 -7.00 -1.51 -27.70
C LEU A 9 -6.02 -0.93 -26.67
N ARG A 10 -4.74 -0.74 -27.04
CA ARG A 10 -3.73 -0.08 -26.18
C ARG A 10 -4.10 1.37 -25.90
N GLN A 11 -4.44 2.15 -26.93
CA GLN A 11 -4.88 3.55 -26.75
C GLN A 11 -6.11 3.67 -25.84
N MET A 12 -7.06 2.73 -25.96
CA MET A 12 -8.22 2.68 -25.08
C MET A 12 -7.86 2.32 -23.64
N ALA A 13 -6.86 1.45 -23.44
CA ALA A 13 -6.36 1.09 -22.12
C ALA A 13 -5.67 2.29 -21.48
N ASP A 14 -4.75 2.94 -22.19
CA ASP A 14 -4.01 4.11 -21.69
C ASP A 14 -4.98 5.23 -21.27
N ASN A 15 -6.01 5.53 -22.08
CA ASN A 15 -7.05 6.50 -21.73
C ASN A 15 -7.86 6.10 -20.47
N ALA A 16 -8.15 4.80 -20.30
CA ALA A 16 -8.81 4.32 -19.09
C ALA A 16 -7.90 4.47 -17.86
N ASP A 17 -6.59 4.27 -17.99
CA ASP A 17 -5.63 4.48 -16.89
C ASP A 17 -5.47 5.96 -16.54
N GLU A 18 -5.40 6.84 -17.53
CA GLU A 18 -5.40 8.30 -17.32
C GLU A 18 -6.64 8.77 -16.56
N LYS A 19 -7.83 8.26 -16.94
CA LYS A 19 -9.08 8.58 -16.24
C LYS A 19 -9.13 7.98 -14.84
N TYR A 20 -8.62 6.75 -14.65
CA TYR A 20 -8.45 6.16 -13.33
C TYR A 20 -7.62 7.08 -12.42
N ASN A 21 -6.45 7.51 -12.89
CA ASN A 21 -5.55 8.39 -12.15
C ASN A 21 -6.22 9.74 -11.84
N PHE A 22 -6.91 10.33 -12.82
CA PHE A 22 -7.65 11.58 -12.62
C PHE A 22 -8.70 11.46 -11.51
N TYR A 23 -9.57 10.45 -11.56
CA TYR A 23 -10.64 10.29 -10.57
C TYR A 23 -10.09 9.87 -9.20
N PHE A 24 -9.04 9.04 -9.15
CA PHE A 24 -8.37 8.69 -7.90
C PHE A 24 -7.84 9.94 -7.19
N GLN A 25 -7.18 10.84 -7.91
CA GLN A 25 -6.71 12.12 -7.35
C GLN A 25 -7.86 13.01 -6.88
N LYS A 26 -9.00 13.00 -7.58
CA LYS A 26 -10.21 13.72 -7.13
C LYS A 26 -10.80 13.12 -5.86
N THR A 27 -10.78 11.79 -5.69
CA THR A 27 -11.21 11.12 -4.45
C THR A 27 -10.35 11.55 -3.25
N LEU A 28 -9.03 11.65 -3.42
CA LEU A 28 -8.11 12.08 -2.35
C LEU A 28 -8.33 13.54 -1.93
N LYS A 29 -8.70 14.41 -2.87
CA LYS A 29 -8.92 15.85 -2.64
C LYS A 29 -10.37 16.20 -2.25
N ALA A 30 -11.29 15.25 -2.28
CA ALA A 30 -12.70 15.50 -1.98
C ALA A 30 -12.91 15.80 -0.49
N ARG A 31 -13.46 16.99 -0.19
CA ARG A 31 -13.79 17.41 1.18
C ARG A 31 -15.16 16.94 1.67
N LYS A 32 -16.06 16.60 0.74
CA LYS A 32 -17.41 16.14 1.01
C LYS A 32 -17.53 14.63 0.78
N PRO A 33 -18.16 13.86 1.69
CA PRO A 33 -18.31 12.41 1.55
C PRO A 33 -18.98 11.98 0.23
N GLU A 34 -20.02 12.68 -0.21
CA GLU A 34 -20.81 12.35 -1.40
C GLU A 34 -19.94 12.45 -2.67
N ASN A 35 -19.13 13.51 -2.75
CA ASN A 35 -18.18 13.69 -3.86
C ASN A 35 -17.09 12.60 -3.84
N ARG A 36 -16.64 12.21 -2.64
CA ARG A 36 -15.63 11.15 -2.49
C ARG A 36 -16.16 9.82 -3.03
N GLU A 37 -17.42 9.49 -2.75
CA GLU A 37 -18.10 8.29 -3.22
C GLU A 37 -18.28 8.29 -4.75
N ILE A 38 -18.76 9.40 -5.33
CA ILE A 38 -18.90 9.56 -6.79
C ILE A 38 -17.56 9.34 -7.51
N TYR A 39 -16.49 9.97 -7.04
CA TYR A 39 -15.16 9.78 -7.65
C TYR A 39 -14.62 8.37 -7.42
N ARG A 40 -14.96 7.76 -6.28
CA ARG A 40 -14.56 6.39 -5.96
C ARG A 40 -15.14 5.39 -6.94
N GLU A 41 -16.42 5.47 -7.23
CA GLU A 41 -17.09 4.64 -8.22
C GLU A 41 -16.49 4.84 -9.62
N LYS A 42 -16.24 6.10 -10.01
CA LYS A 42 -15.69 6.43 -11.32
C LYS A 42 -14.29 5.84 -11.52
N TYR A 43 -13.37 6.00 -10.57
CA TYR A 43 -12.03 5.41 -10.74
C TYR A 43 -12.10 3.88 -10.72
N GLN A 44 -12.97 3.27 -9.90
CA GLN A 44 -13.11 1.81 -9.87
C GLN A 44 -13.59 1.27 -11.23
N LYS A 45 -14.56 1.93 -11.84
CA LYS A 45 -15.07 1.58 -13.17
C LYS A 45 -13.98 1.66 -14.24
N GLU A 46 -13.20 2.74 -14.26
CA GLU A 46 -12.10 2.89 -15.22
C GLU A 46 -10.99 1.87 -14.98
N ARG A 47 -10.69 1.51 -13.73
CA ARG A 47 -9.74 0.43 -13.40
C ARG A 47 -10.20 -0.94 -13.93
N ILE A 48 -11.49 -1.28 -13.75
CA ILE A 48 -12.06 -2.52 -14.29
C ILE A 48 -11.98 -2.51 -15.81
N LYS A 49 -12.31 -1.38 -16.44
CA LYS A 49 -12.24 -1.21 -17.90
C LYS A 49 -10.81 -1.38 -18.42
N HIS A 50 -9.83 -0.73 -17.79
CA HIS A 50 -8.41 -0.88 -18.10
C HIS A 50 -7.99 -2.37 -18.06
N ASN A 51 -8.30 -3.06 -16.96
CA ASN A 51 -7.96 -4.48 -16.81
C ASN A 51 -8.58 -5.35 -17.92
N ARG A 52 -9.86 -5.12 -18.25
CA ARG A 52 -10.54 -5.84 -19.34
C ARG A 52 -9.89 -5.58 -20.70
N LEU A 53 -9.44 -4.36 -20.95
CA LEU A 53 -8.73 -4.00 -22.19
C LEU A 53 -7.36 -4.67 -22.25
N CYS A 54 -6.60 -4.68 -21.16
CA CYS A 54 -5.34 -5.43 -21.08
C CYS A 54 -5.55 -6.94 -21.33
N ASP A 55 -6.59 -7.53 -20.74
CA ASP A 55 -6.95 -8.92 -20.98
C ASP A 55 -7.30 -9.17 -22.44
N LEU A 56 -8.03 -8.25 -23.07
CA LEU A 56 -8.39 -8.35 -24.48
C LEU A 56 -7.17 -8.22 -25.39
N ILE A 57 -6.27 -7.27 -25.11
CA ILE A 57 -4.99 -7.12 -25.84
C ILE A 57 -4.19 -8.43 -25.76
N MET A 58 -4.10 -9.01 -24.56
CA MET A 58 -3.44 -10.30 -24.36
C MET A 58 -4.12 -11.41 -25.17
N LYS A 59 -5.45 -11.52 -25.12
CA LYS A 59 -6.21 -12.52 -25.87
C LYS A 59 -6.05 -12.38 -27.39
N VAL A 60 -6.16 -11.15 -27.92
CA VAL A 60 -5.98 -10.87 -29.35
C VAL A 60 -4.55 -11.18 -29.78
N SER A 61 -3.56 -10.75 -28.99
CA SER A 61 -2.15 -11.06 -29.25
C SER A 61 -1.92 -12.58 -29.28
N LEU A 62 -2.52 -13.33 -28.35
CA LEU A 62 -2.40 -14.78 -28.28
C LEU A 62 -3.18 -15.52 -29.38
N SER A 63 -4.34 -15.00 -29.82
CA SER A 63 -5.12 -15.59 -30.92
C SER A 63 -4.39 -15.49 -32.26
N ILE A 64 -3.56 -14.46 -32.45
CA ILE A 64 -2.69 -14.31 -33.62
C ILE A 64 -1.59 -15.40 -33.64
N TYR A 65 -1.20 -15.94 -32.47
CA TYR A 65 -0.20 -17.02 -32.34
C TYR A 65 -0.79 -18.45 -32.29
N GLY A 66 -2.07 -18.65 -32.66
CA GLY A 66 -2.60 -19.96 -33.05
C GLY A 66 -2.66 -21.07 -31.98
N LYS A 67 -2.61 -20.77 -30.66
CA LYS A 67 -2.75 -21.80 -29.62
C LYS A 67 -4.18 -21.92 -29.09
N LYS A 68 -4.70 -23.16 -29.04
CA LYS A 68 -5.99 -23.56 -28.44
C LYS A 68 -6.22 -22.84 -27.10
N PHE A 69 -7.39 -22.23 -26.96
CA PHE A 69 -7.88 -21.45 -25.81
C PHE A 69 -7.74 -22.11 -24.41
N SER A 70 -7.35 -23.40 -24.33
CA SER A 70 -7.28 -24.19 -23.09
C SER A 70 -5.87 -24.40 -22.53
N LYS A 71 -4.79 -24.02 -23.22
CA LYS A 71 -3.40 -24.13 -22.70
C LYS A 71 -2.83 -22.74 -22.46
N LEU A 72 -2.46 -22.44 -21.22
CA LEU A 72 -1.66 -21.25 -20.89
C LEU A 72 -0.43 -21.24 -21.79
N SER A 73 -0.27 -20.15 -22.54
CA SER A 73 0.94 -19.93 -23.33
C SER A 73 2.16 -19.90 -22.41
N ASP A 74 3.33 -20.25 -22.95
CA ASP A 74 4.58 -20.25 -22.18
C ASP A 74 4.88 -18.85 -21.59
N ILE A 75 4.47 -17.80 -22.30
CA ILE A 75 4.49 -16.41 -21.83
C ILE A 75 3.61 -16.20 -20.58
N GLN A 76 2.40 -16.76 -20.53
CA GLN A 76 1.53 -16.65 -19.37
C GLN A 76 2.10 -17.41 -18.17
N LYS A 77 2.67 -18.60 -18.39
CA LYS A 77 3.35 -19.36 -17.33
C LYS A 77 4.53 -18.57 -16.77
N GLN A 78 5.36 -17.98 -17.62
CA GLN A 78 6.47 -17.14 -17.21
C GLN A 78 6.01 -15.88 -16.44
N LYS A 79 4.92 -15.23 -16.88
CA LYS A 79 4.35 -14.08 -16.16
C LYS A 79 3.85 -14.46 -14.76
N ILE A 80 3.18 -15.60 -14.63
CA ILE A 80 2.70 -16.11 -13.34
C ILE A 80 3.88 -16.42 -12.41
N ALA A 81 4.89 -17.14 -12.91
CA ALA A 81 6.10 -17.46 -12.17
C ALA A 81 6.81 -16.18 -11.69
N LYS A 82 7.04 -15.22 -12.59
CA LYS A 82 7.65 -13.93 -12.25
C LYS A 82 6.84 -13.13 -11.24
N SER A 83 5.51 -13.15 -11.35
CA SER A 83 4.63 -12.47 -10.38
C SER A 83 4.71 -13.10 -8.99
N TYR A 84 4.85 -14.42 -8.94
CA TYR A 84 5.05 -15.17 -7.70
C TYR A 84 6.42 -14.86 -7.07
N GLU A 85 7.49 -14.87 -7.85
CA GLU A 85 8.85 -14.48 -7.41
C GLU A 85 8.85 -13.07 -6.82
N LEU A 86 8.31 -12.08 -7.54
CA LEU A 86 8.17 -10.70 -7.05
C LEU A 86 7.35 -10.61 -5.75
N SER A 87 6.35 -11.47 -5.58
CA SER A 87 5.56 -11.53 -4.34
C SER A 87 6.40 -12.06 -3.17
N LEU A 88 7.24 -13.07 -3.40
CA LEU A 88 8.18 -13.58 -2.41
C LEU A 88 9.23 -12.53 -2.04
N GLU A 89 9.83 -11.87 -3.03
CA GLU A 89 10.79 -10.78 -2.78
C GLU A 89 10.19 -9.67 -1.93
N ARG A 90 8.96 -9.23 -2.25
CA ARG A 90 8.24 -8.23 -1.44
C ARG A 90 7.96 -8.72 -0.02
N LYS A 91 7.67 -10.00 0.18
CA LYS A 91 7.49 -10.57 1.53
C LYS A 91 8.80 -10.51 2.32
N VAL A 92 9.92 -10.85 1.70
CA VAL A 92 11.24 -10.77 2.33
C VAL A 92 11.59 -9.33 2.68
N GLN A 93 11.41 -8.39 1.75
CA GLN A 93 11.64 -6.96 1.99
C GLN A 93 10.77 -6.42 3.14
N ARG A 94 9.49 -6.78 3.18
CA ARG A 94 8.59 -6.38 4.27
C ARG A 94 8.99 -6.96 5.61
N LYS A 95 9.42 -8.23 5.63
CA LYS A 95 9.92 -8.88 6.84
C LYS A 95 11.16 -8.17 7.36
N HIS A 96 12.14 -7.94 6.48
CA HIS A 96 13.35 -7.20 6.84
C HIS A 96 13.01 -5.81 7.37
N LEU A 97 12.17 -5.05 6.67
CA LEU A 97 11.74 -3.72 7.13
C LEU A 97 11.06 -3.78 8.50
N PHE A 98 10.20 -4.76 8.75
CA PHE A 98 9.57 -4.95 10.05
C PHE A 98 10.58 -5.24 11.16
N GLU A 99 11.57 -6.08 10.89
CA GLU A 99 12.61 -6.48 11.84
C GLU A 99 13.60 -5.34 12.13
N THR A 100 13.94 -4.51 11.13
CA THR A 100 14.95 -3.46 11.30
C THR A 100 14.38 -2.12 11.76
N THR A 101 13.13 -1.79 11.43
CA THR A 101 12.56 -0.46 11.67
C THR A 101 12.10 -0.30 13.12
N ILE A 102 12.50 0.81 13.75
CA ILE A 102 11.94 1.24 15.04
C ILE A 102 10.51 1.72 14.86
N ARG A 103 9.61 1.19 15.68
CA ARG A 103 8.18 1.53 15.67
C ARG A 103 7.81 2.15 17.01
N VAL A 104 7.27 3.37 16.94
CA VAL A 104 6.78 4.12 18.10
C VAL A 104 5.25 4.02 18.13
N SER A 105 4.70 3.53 19.24
CA SER A 105 3.25 3.42 19.46
C SER A 105 2.88 4.26 20.67
N LEU A 106 2.05 5.29 20.46
CA LEU A 106 1.49 6.09 21.56
C LEU A 106 0.36 5.31 22.24
N PHE A 107 0.27 5.38 23.57
CA PHE A 107 -0.78 4.69 24.33
C PHE A 107 -2.19 5.18 23.94
N PHE A 108 -2.32 6.45 23.51
CA PHE A 108 -3.58 7.06 23.06
C PHE A 108 -4.32 6.33 21.92
N PHE A 109 -3.64 5.49 21.14
CA PHE A 109 -4.32 4.74 20.06
C PHE A 109 -4.99 3.44 20.51
N GLN A 110 -5.01 3.13 21.82
CA GLN A 110 -5.68 1.96 22.37
C GLN A 110 -7.13 2.25 22.76
N SER A 111 -8.04 2.30 21.79
CA SER A 111 -9.50 2.08 21.94
C SER A 111 -10.33 2.95 22.93
N SER A 112 -9.73 3.74 23.80
CA SER A 112 -10.41 4.61 24.76
C SER A 112 -10.27 6.08 24.34
N LEU A 113 -11.38 6.82 24.33
CA LEU A 113 -11.42 8.26 24.05
C LEU A 113 -10.93 9.12 25.24
N THR A 114 -10.52 8.47 26.33
CA THR A 114 -9.88 9.12 27.46
C THR A 114 -8.39 9.15 27.18
N ALA A 115 -7.86 10.34 26.89
CA ALA A 115 -6.42 10.48 26.89
C ALA A 115 -5.89 10.11 28.27
N ASP A 116 -5.00 9.11 28.34
CA ASP A 116 -4.28 8.72 29.54
C ASP A 116 -3.27 9.84 29.89
N TYR A 117 -3.81 10.94 30.42
CA TYR A 117 -3.05 11.96 31.11
C TYR A 117 -2.82 11.47 32.54
N GLY A 118 -1.56 11.46 32.97
CA GLY A 118 -1.15 10.93 34.26
C GLY A 118 0.32 11.24 34.50
N GLN A 119 0.80 11.00 35.72
CA GLN A 119 2.22 11.16 36.02
C GLN A 119 2.95 9.85 35.69
N PHE A 120 3.82 9.91 34.68
CA PHE A 120 4.63 8.79 34.23
C PHE A 120 6.11 9.08 34.47
N GLN A 121 6.91 8.02 34.64
CA GLN A 121 8.37 8.12 34.70
C GLN A 121 8.97 7.47 33.45
N CYS A 122 9.83 8.19 32.74
CA CYS A 122 10.42 7.68 31.50
C CYS A 122 11.51 6.63 31.78
N GLU A 123 11.43 5.48 31.11
CA GLU A 123 12.43 4.41 31.25
C GLU A 123 13.83 4.81 30.74
N LYS A 124 13.91 5.68 29.73
CA LYS A 124 15.20 6.11 29.15
C LYS A 124 15.91 7.20 29.95
N CYS A 125 15.21 8.25 30.34
CA CYS A 125 15.82 9.42 30.99
C CYS A 125 15.39 9.63 32.45
N SER A 126 14.55 8.74 33.00
CA SER A 126 14.01 8.80 34.36
C SER A 126 13.21 10.06 34.72
N SER A 127 12.98 10.97 33.76
CA SER A 127 12.21 12.19 33.98
C SER A 127 10.73 11.87 34.17
N ILE A 128 10.08 12.64 35.03
CA ILE A 128 8.63 12.61 35.20
C ILE A 128 7.99 13.42 34.08
N PHE A 129 6.93 12.90 33.46
CA PHE A 129 6.16 13.59 32.43
C PHE A 129 4.66 13.32 32.58
N TYR A 130 3.84 14.19 31.98
CA TYR A 130 2.39 14.25 32.24
C TYR A 130 1.50 13.96 31.03
N HIS A 131 2.11 13.65 29.90
CA HIS A 131 1.40 13.32 28.66
C HIS A 131 1.40 11.81 28.41
N SER A 132 0.65 11.35 27.41
CA SER A 132 0.59 9.94 27.04
C SER A 132 2.00 9.36 26.74
N PRO A 133 2.36 8.21 27.33
CA PRO A 133 3.65 7.58 27.07
C PRO A 133 3.69 6.91 25.69
N ALA A 134 4.91 6.67 25.22
CA ALA A 134 5.18 5.93 24.00
C ALA A 134 5.84 4.59 24.31
N ARG A 135 5.38 3.54 23.61
CA ARG A 135 6.03 2.23 23.51
C ARG A 135 6.95 2.20 22.29
N ILE A 136 8.14 1.65 22.44
CA ILE A 136 9.14 1.54 21.37
C ILE A 136 9.46 0.07 21.12
N MET A 137 9.31 -0.35 19.86
CA MET A 137 9.54 -1.72 19.43
C MET A 137 10.46 -1.81 18.22
N GLN A 138 11.25 -2.88 18.13
CA GLN A 138 12.02 -3.25 16.94
C GLN A 138 11.65 -4.68 16.53
N GLY A 139 11.03 -4.87 15.36
CA GLY A 139 10.44 -6.16 15.04
C GLY A 139 9.45 -6.61 16.12
N LYS A 140 9.68 -7.78 16.73
CA LYS A 140 8.86 -8.28 17.85
C LYS A 140 9.39 -7.88 19.23
N GLU A 141 10.58 -7.30 19.29
CA GLU A 141 11.23 -6.93 20.54
C GLU A 141 10.64 -5.62 21.07
N LEU A 142 10.36 -5.62 22.37
CA LEU A 142 9.99 -4.42 23.12
C LEU A 142 11.26 -3.82 23.69
N LEU A 143 11.63 -2.63 23.23
CA LEU A 143 12.82 -1.93 23.73
C LEU A 143 12.49 -1.09 24.96
N TYR A 144 11.36 -0.39 24.92
CA TYR A 144 10.87 0.44 26.01
C TYR A 144 9.34 0.45 26.04
N GLU A 145 8.77 0.37 27.23
CA GLU A 145 7.32 0.34 27.45
C GLU A 145 6.77 1.75 27.73
N CYS A 146 7.52 2.55 28.49
CA CYS A 146 7.11 3.89 28.92
C CYS A 146 8.17 4.96 28.62
N VAL A 147 8.00 5.69 27.53
CA VAL A 147 8.95 6.73 27.07
C VAL A 147 8.26 8.09 26.90
N CYS A 148 8.95 9.16 27.32
CA CYS A 148 8.49 10.53 27.08
C CYS A 148 8.63 10.92 25.61
N GLY A 149 7.93 11.97 25.17
CA GLY A 149 7.90 12.37 23.76
C GLY A 149 9.28 12.76 23.23
N TYR A 150 10.10 13.40 24.08
CA TYR A 150 11.47 13.78 23.74
C TYR A 150 12.35 12.56 23.44
N CYS A 151 12.36 11.58 24.34
CA CYS A 151 13.12 10.36 24.16
C CYS A 151 12.61 9.52 22.98
N ALA A 152 11.30 9.44 22.78
CA ALA A 152 10.72 8.74 21.63
C ALA A 152 11.14 9.39 20.30
N ASN A 153 11.15 10.73 20.23
CA ASN A 153 11.61 11.48 19.06
C ASN A 153 13.11 11.30 18.81
N ASN A 154 13.94 11.30 19.86
CA ASN A 154 15.38 11.06 19.70
C ASN A 154 15.67 9.63 19.25
N ILE A 155 15.01 8.63 19.83
CA ILE A 155 15.20 7.23 19.42
C ILE A 155 14.73 7.02 17.98
N SER A 156 13.57 7.56 17.60
CA SER A 156 13.11 7.44 16.21
C SER A 156 13.99 8.24 15.24
N GLY A 157 14.47 9.42 15.62
CA GLY A 157 15.36 10.26 14.81
C GLY A 157 16.74 9.66 14.62
N GLU A 158 17.36 9.13 15.68
CA GLU A 158 18.67 8.46 15.63
C GLU A 158 18.69 7.29 14.64
N TYR A 159 17.56 6.62 14.42
CA TYR A 159 17.44 5.51 13.46
C TYR A 159 16.94 5.92 12.07
N ILE A 160 16.50 7.17 11.89
CA ILE A 160 16.18 7.73 10.56
C ILE A 160 17.45 8.28 9.89
N TYR A 161 18.42 8.75 10.68
CA TYR A 161 19.63 9.41 10.20
C TYR A 161 20.92 8.58 10.29
N ASN A 162 20.84 7.34 10.79
CA ASN A 162 21.90 6.32 10.72
C ASN A 162 21.48 5.18 9.78
#